data_AF-D6M310-F1
#
_entry.id   AF-D6M310-F1
#
_cell.length_a   1.000
_cell.length_b   1.000
_cell.length_c   1.000
_cell.angle_alpha   90.00
_cell.angle_beta   90.00
_cell.angle_gamma   90.00
#
_symmetry.space_group_name_H-M   'P 1'
#
loop_
_entity.id
_entity.type
_entity.pdbx_description
1 polymer ?
#
loop_
_entity_poly.entity_id
_entity_poly.type
_entity_poly.pdbx_seq_one_letter_code
_entity_poly.pdbx_strand_id
1 'polypeptide(L)'
;MYVPATAKTVHWGRLPCRSTPPVAEIPSGGAVTLDTVSHEGILEDQGRDPVAFFGAYGVRPEDVLSDARELAASHAGRDPARDGPHVVTGPVHVTSARPGDVLRVETLSLRRRAGYGIVSTRHGRGALPGEFALRGPEFTFCRTEGDTGLIGYGAGRAARFPLAPFLGLTGVATASEEPAHSVPPGRHGGNLDIKHLVTGSTLYLPVQVEGAGFHAGDPH
;
A
#
# COMPACT_ATOMS: atom_id res chain seq x y z
N MET A 1 -5.03 -11.78 15.02
CA MET A 1 -3.84 -10.96 15.32
C MET A 1 -3.99 -9.60 14.65
N TYR A 2 -3.45 -8.52 15.22
CA TYR A 2 -3.51 -7.17 14.63
C TYR A 2 -2.11 -6.58 14.54
N VAL A 3 -1.75 -6.02 13.38
CA VAL A 3 -0.46 -5.38 13.11
C VAL A 3 -0.73 -3.95 12.64
N PRO A 4 -0.46 -2.93 13.49
CA PRO A 4 -0.60 -1.53 13.07
C PRO A 4 0.49 -1.15 12.07
N ALA A 5 0.26 -0.12 11.25
CA ALA A 5 1.30 0.48 10.41
C ALA A 5 2.10 1.48 11.25
N THR A 6 3.33 1.11 11.63
CA THR A 6 4.24 1.94 12.44
C THR A 6 5.63 1.86 11.86
N ALA A 7 6.54 2.72 12.30
CA ALA A 7 7.94 2.66 11.85
C ALA A 7 8.66 1.32 12.13
N LYS A 8 8.11 0.46 12.99
CA LYS A 8 8.68 -0.86 13.33
C LYS A 8 8.06 -2.01 12.55
N THR A 9 6.89 -1.80 11.94
CA THR A 9 6.05 -2.85 11.36
C THR A 9 5.85 -2.69 9.86
N VAL A 10 6.43 -1.63 9.27
CA VAL A 10 6.38 -1.39 7.83
C VAL A 10 7.78 -1.31 7.24
N HIS A 11 7.86 -1.68 5.97
CA HIS A 11 8.98 -1.37 5.09
C HIS A 11 8.52 -0.33 4.07
N TRP A 12 9.33 0.69 3.81
CA TRP A 12 8.99 1.72 2.83
C TRP A 12 9.86 1.60 1.58
N GLY A 13 9.21 1.29 0.46
CA GLY A 13 9.81 1.23 -0.86
C GLY A 13 10.51 -0.08 -1.18
N ARG A 14 10.71 -0.95 -0.19
CA ARG A 14 11.32 -2.27 -0.31
C ARG A 14 10.40 -3.37 0.21
N LEU A 15 10.51 -4.55 -0.37
CA LEU A 15 9.79 -5.75 0.02
C LEU A 15 10.64 -6.59 0.98
N PRO A 16 10.02 -7.25 1.97
CA PRO A 16 10.70 -8.24 2.80
C PRO A 16 11.45 -9.30 1.99
N CYS A 17 12.60 -9.71 2.49
CA CYS A 17 13.47 -10.73 1.90
C CYS A 17 13.82 -11.83 2.93
N ARG A 18 14.70 -12.77 2.58
CA ARG A 18 15.08 -13.92 3.42
C ARG A 18 15.54 -13.54 4.83
N SER A 19 16.25 -12.42 4.96
CA SER A 19 16.82 -11.94 6.21
C SER A 19 15.88 -11.03 7.00
N THR A 20 14.71 -10.69 6.46
CA THR A 20 13.77 -9.77 7.12
C THR A 20 13.06 -10.49 8.28
N PRO A 21 13.20 -10.02 9.54
CA PRO A 21 12.53 -10.65 10.67
C PRO A 21 11.00 -10.41 10.60
N PRO A 22 10.19 -11.37 11.10
CA PRO A 22 8.76 -11.17 11.20
C PRO A 22 8.41 -10.11 12.24
N VAL A 23 7.37 -9.34 11.94
CA VAL A 23 6.73 -8.43 12.92
C VAL A 23 5.63 -9.14 13.70
N ALA A 24 5.20 -10.31 13.23
CA ALA A 24 4.14 -11.13 13.81
C ALA A 24 4.21 -12.57 13.28
N GLU A 25 3.67 -13.52 14.04
CA GLU A 25 3.59 -14.94 13.65
C GLU A 25 2.17 -15.49 13.88
N ILE A 26 1.67 -16.30 12.95
CA ILE A 26 0.38 -16.99 13.05
C ILE A 26 0.50 -18.46 12.60
N PRO A 27 -0.32 -19.38 13.12
CA PRO A 27 -0.42 -20.72 12.55
C PRO A 27 -1.14 -20.68 11.19
N SER A 28 -0.99 -21.76 10.40
CA SER A 28 -1.84 -21.97 9.22
C SER A 28 -3.33 -21.96 9.61
N GLY A 29 -4.16 -21.29 8.80
CA GLY A 29 -5.57 -21.02 9.11
C GLY A 29 -5.81 -19.86 10.08
N GLY A 30 -4.75 -19.22 10.59
CA GLY A 30 -4.86 -18.02 11.42
C GLY A 30 -5.30 -16.78 10.63
N ALA A 31 -5.90 -15.82 11.32
CA ALA A 31 -6.31 -14.54 10.76
C ALA A 31 -5.48 -13.37 11.32
N VAL A 32 -5.09 -12.47 10.42
CA VAL A 32 -4.37 -11.22 10.74
C VAL A 32 -5.09 -10.02 10.14
N THR A 33 -5.16 -8.93 10.90
CA THR A 33 -5.61 -7.61 10.45
C THR A 33 -4.39 -6.71 10.35
N LEU A 34 -4.14 -6.16 9.16
CA LEU A 34 -3.04 -5.23 8.91
C LEU A 34 -3.62 -3.84 8.68
N ASP A 35 -3.05 -2.83 9.35
CA ASP A 35 -3.24 -1.45 8.90
C ASP A 35 -2.31 -1.19 7.70
N THR A 36 -2.84 -0.50 6.70
CA THR A 36 -2.09 -0.08 5.51
C THR A 36 -2.17 1.43 5.35
N VAL A 37 -1.13 2.01 4.78
CA VAL A 37 -1.02 3.46 4.52
C VAL A 37 -0.72 3.65 3.03
N SER A 38 -1.48 4.53 2.38
CA SER A 38 -1.15 4.96 1.02
C SER A 38 0.11 5.83 1.06
N HIS A 39 0.93 5.71 0.02
CA HIS A 39 2.13 6.52 -0.12
C HIS A 39 1.85 7.99 -0.50
N GLU A 40 0.60 8.31 -0.86
CA GLU A 40 0.19 9.67 -1.21
C GLU A 40 0.17 10.59 0.02
N GLY A 41 0.69 11.80 -0.14
CA GLY A 41 0.90 12.81 0.91
C GLY A 41 2.15 12.63 1.76
N ILE A 42 2.82 11.47 1.70
CA ILE A 42 3.99 11.16 2.55
C ILE A 42 5.30 11.09 1.77
N LEU A 43 5.28 11.21 0.43
CA LEU A 43 6.50 11.22 -0.39
C LEU A 43 7.18 12.59 -0.42
N GLU A 44 8.48 12.59 -0.70
CA GLU A 44 9.34 13.77 -0.69
C GLU A 44 8.96 14.78 -1.77
N ASP A 45 8.53 14.31 -2.95
CA ASP A 45 8.03 15.16 -4.04
C ASP A 45 6.67 15.82 -3.72
N GLN A 46 6.03 15.39 -2.64
CA GLN A 46 4.77 15.93 -2.13
C GLN A 46 4.98 16.78 -0.86
N GLY A 47 6.23 17.05 -0.51
CA GLY A 47 6.62 17.79 0.69
C GLY A 47 6.73 16.92 1.95
N ARG A 48 6.37 15.63 1.87
CA ARG A 48 6.45 14.68 3.00
C ARG A 48 5.74 15.19 4.26
N ASP A 49 4.63 15.89 4.03
CA ASP A 49 3.76 16.43 5.06
C ASP A 49 2.31 16.12 4.67
N PRO A 50 1.76 15.00 5.14
CA PRO A 50 0.40 14.61 4.76
C PRO A 50 -0.64 15.60 5.28
N VAL A 51 -0.37 16.34 6.36
CA VAL A 51 -1.31 17.35 6.87
C VAL A 51 -1.38 18.54 5.92
N ALA A 52 -0.22 19.06 5.49
CA ALA A 52 -0.19 20.13 4.51
C ALA A 52 -0.73 19.67 3.15
N PHE A 53 -0.32 18.49 2.68
CA PHE A 53 -0.72 17.95 1.38
C PHE A 53 -2.24 17.73 1.29
N PHE A 54 -2.85 17.03 2.26
CA PHE A 54 -4.30 16.81 2.25
C PHE A 54 -5.09 18.05 2.67
N GLY A 55 -4.49 18.95 3.44
CA GLY A 55 -5.06 20.25 3.80
C GLY A 55 -5.34 21.14 2.58
N ALA A 56 -4.54 21.03 1.51
CA ALA A 56 -4.80 21.70 0.24
C ALA A 56 -6.14 21.29 -0.42
N TYR A 57 -6.69 20.14 -0.03
CA TYR A 57 -8.00 19.63 -0.47
C TYR A 57 -9.10 19.78 0.59
N GLY A 58 -8.82 20.50 1.69
CA GLY A 58 -9.77 20.75 2.77
C GLY A 58 -9.94 19.58 3.75
N VAL A 59 -9.00 18.63 3.78
CA VAL A 59 -8.97 17.59 4.83
C VAL A 59 -8.45 18.21 6.12
N ARG A 60 -9.16 18.00 7.23
CA ARG A 60 -8.73 18.53 8.53
C ARG A 60 -7.56 17.70 9.09
N PRO A 61 -6.62 18.29 9.86
CA PRO A 61 -5.47 17.57 10.40
C PRO A 61 -5.83 16.31 11.22
N GLU A 62 -6.98 16.31 11.90
CA GLU A 62 -7.51 15.18 12.67
C GLU A 62 -8.08 14.05 11.80
N ASP A 63 -8.45 14.34 10.55
CA ASP A 63 -8.94 13.35 9.59
C ASP A 63 -7.79 12.71 8.79
N VAL A 64 -6.56 13.26 8.91
CA VAL A 64 -5.35 12.67 8.34
C VAL A 64 -4.85 11.55 9.24
N LEU A 65 -4.65 10.36 8.66
CA LEU A 65 -4.23 9.18 9.41
C LEU A 65 -2.97 9.43 10.25
N SER A 66 -3.02 9.04 11.52
CA SER A 66 -1.92 9.27 12.46
C SER A 66 -0.66 8.50 12.10
N ASP A 67 -0.80 7.29 11.54
CA ASP A 67 0.32 6.51 11.04
C ASP A 67 0.95 7.11 9.78
N ALA A 68 0.19 7.69 8.86
CA ALA A 68 0.75 8.45 7.74
C ALA A 68 1.64 9.60 8.25
N ARG A 69 1.18 10.32 9.28
CA ARG A 69 1.96 11.40 9.93
C ARG A 69 3.22 10.86 10.62
N GLU A 70 3.11 9.75 11.35
CA GLU A 70 4.24 9.09 12.00
C GLU A 70 5.28 8.63 10.96
N LEU A 71 4.85 7.96 9.90
CA LEU A 71 5.73 7.43 8.86
C LEU A 71 6.46 8.56 8.13
N ALA A 72 5.74 9.61 7.73
CA ALA A 72 6.32 10.81 7.15
C ALA A 72 7.42 11.40 8.07
N ALA A 73 7.21 11.45 9.39
CA ALA A 73 8.19 11.99 10.34
C ALA A 73 9.38 11.05 10.63
N SER A 74 9.20 9.72 10.55
CA SER A 74 10.15 8.74 11.11
C SER A 74 11.16 8.15 10.13
N HIS A 75 10.87 8.12 8.82
CA HIS A 75 11.70 7.38 7.85
C HIS A 75 12.82 8.22 7.20
N ALA A 76 13.75 8.76 7.99
CA ALA A 76 14.80 9.63 7.47
C ALA A 76 15.80 8.93 6.51
N GLY A 77 15.80 7.59 6.45
CA GLY A 77 16.74 6.78 5.67
C GLY A 77 16.26 6.31 4.29
N ARG A 78 15.05 6.68 3.85
CA ARG A 78 14.55 6.33 2.51
C ARG A 78 15.31 7.13 1.45
N ASP A 79 15.77 6.45 0.41
CA ASP A 79 16.35 7.08 -0.77
C ASP A 79 15.30 7.12 -1.90
N PRO A 80 14.68 8.28 -2.19
CA PRO A 80 13.65 8.38 -3.22
C PRO A 80 14.12 8.04 -4.62
N ALA A 81 15.43 8.04 -4.89
CA ALA A 81 15.99 7.65 -6.18
C ALA A 81 16.14 6.13 -6.32
N ARG A 82 16.21 5.40 -5.19
CA ARG A 82 16.46 3.96 -5.17
C ARG A 82 15.30 3.14 -4.65
N ASP A 83 14.45 3.70 -3.80
CA ASP A 83 13.36 3.00 -3.11
C ASP A 83 12.02 3.32 -3.74
N GLY A 84 11.14 2.33 -3.80
CA GLY A 84 9.81 2.50 -4.36
C GLY A 84 8.91 3.38 -3.48
N PRO A 85 7.68 3.65 -3.95
CA PRO A 85 6.77 4.54 -3.23
C PRO A 85 6.04 3.83 -2.09
N HIS A 86 5.80 2.51 -2.21
CA HIS A 86 4.84 1.80 -1.37
C HIS A 86 5.28 1.65 0.09
N VAL A 87 4.33 1.84 1.01
CA VAL A 87 4.44 1.42 2.41
C VAL A 87 3.89 0.00 2.53
N VAL A 88 4.69 -0.90 3.12
CA VAL A 88 4.45 -2.34 3.14
C VAL A 88 4.41 -2.83 4.59
N THR A 89 3.22 -3.14 5.10
CA THR A 89 3.04 -3.67 6.47
C THR A 89 3.34 -5.17 6.49
N GLY A 90 4.21 -5.59 7.41
CA GLY A 90 4.68 -6.97 7.55
C GLY A 90 6.20 -7.04 7.76
N PRO A 91 6.84 -8.21 7.56
CA PRO A 91 6.22 -9.47 7.19
C PRO A 91 5.58 -10.21 8.37
N VAL A 92 4.49 -10.92 8.11
CA VAL A 92 3.86 -11.87 9.03
C VAL A 92 4.28 -13.28 8.64
N HIS A 93 4.81 -14.04 9.60
CA HIS A 93 5.17 -15.43 9.37
C HIS A 93 3.99 -16.38 9.62
N VAL A 94 3.81 -17.33 8.71
CA VAL A 94 2.97 -18.50 8.92
C VAL A 94 3.85 -19.63 9.40
N THR A 95 3.73 -20.03 10.67
CA THR A 95 4.74 -20.84 11.37
C THR A 95 5.05 -22.19 10.70
N SER A 96 4.11 -22.77 9.96
CA SER A 96 4.31 -24.04 9.26
C SER A 96 4.75 -23.91 7.80
N ALA A 97 4.81 -22.70 7.23
CA ALA A 97 5.06 -22.49 5.81
C ALA A 97 6.54 -22.66 5.47
N ARG A 98 6.83 -23.46 4.43
CA ARG A 98 8.19 -23.77 3.97
C ARG A 98 8.36 -23.46 2.48
N PRO A 99 9.59 -23.16 2.02
CA PRO A 99 9.87 -23.00 0.60
C PRO A 99 9.34 -24.18 -0.23
N GLY A 100 8.58 -23.90 -1.28
CA GLY A 100 7.90 -24.91 -2.11
C GLY A 100 6.41 -25.08 -1.81
N ASP A 101 5.94 -24.62 -0.65
CA ASP A 101 4.51 -24.56 -0.35
C ASP A 101 3.80 -23.46 -1.16
N VAL A 102 2.47 -23.46 -1.11
CA VAL A 102 1.63 -22.37 -1.62
C VAL A 102 0.87 -21.76 -0.46
N LEU A 103 1.05 -20.45 -0.24
CA LEU A 103 0.27 -19.69 0.70
C LEU A 103 -1.07 -19.30 0.07
N ARG A 104 -2.17 -19.79 0.63
CA ARG A 104 -3.52 -19.34 0.32
C ARG A 104 -3.89 -18.17 1.22
N VAL A 105 -4.10 -16.99 0.64
CA VAL A 105 -4.50 -15.77 1.33
C VAL A 105 -5.95 -15.45 0.98
N GLU A 106 -6.82 -15.41 1.98
CA GLU A 106 -8.23 -15.03 1.81
C GLU A 106 -8.46 -13.62 2.37
N THR A 107 -9.01 -12.72 1.55
CA THR A 107 -9.32 -11.36 1.98
C THR A 107 -10.65 -11.36 2.73
N LEU A 108 -10.61 -11.44 4.05
CA LEU A 108 -11.82 -11.55 4.88
C LEU A 108 -12.65 -10.25 4.95
N SER A 109 -11.98 -9.09 4.99
CA SER A 109 -12.62 -7.79 5.00
C SER A 109 -11.63 -6.68 4.68
N LEU A 110 -12.09 -5.62 4.01
CA LEU A 110 -11.33 -4.39 3.78
C LEU A 110 -12.12 -3.20 4.34
N ARG A 111 -11.55 -2.52 5.35
CA ARG A 111 -12.17 -1.35 5.99
C ARG A 111 -11.36 -0.11 5.65
N ARG A 112 -12.00 0.85 4.98
CA ARG A 112 -11.40 2.16 4.70
C ARG A 112 -11.14 2.89 6.01
N ARG A 113 -9.91 3.39 6.20
CA ARG A 113 -9.50 4.18 7.37
C ARG A 113 -9.54 5.70 7.09
N ALA A 114 -9.56 6.08 5.81
CA ALA A 114 -9.68 7.47 5.36
C ALA A 114 -10.93 7.66 4.48
N GLY A 115 -11.54 8.84 4.59
CA GLY A 115 -12.70 9.26 3.77
C GLY A 115 -12.33 9.82 2.40
N TYR A 116 -11.12 9.55 1.92
CA TYR A 116 -10.55 10.15 0.72
C TYR A 116 -9.41 9.31 0.13
N GLY A 117 -9.01 9.65 -1.09
CA GLY A 117 -7.85 9.08 -1.79
C GLY A 117 -7.32 10.06 -2.85
N ILE A 118 -6.23 9.68 -3.51
CA ILE A 118 -5.58 10.48 -4.55
C ILE A 118 -5.37 9.58 -5.78
N VAL A 119 -5.66 10.14 -6.95
CA VAL A 119 -5.15 9.60 -8.22
C VAL A 119 -4.02 10.53 -8.67
N SER A 120 -2.82 9.99 -8.83
CA SER A 120 -1.65 10.77 -9.25
C SER A 120 -1.20 10.41 -10.66
N THR A 121 -0.87 11.43 -11.44
CA THR A 121 -0.17 11.30 -12.72
C THR A 121 1.14 12.09 -12.60
N ARG A 122 2.28 11.41 -12.62
CA ARG A 122 3.59 12.01 -12.33
C ARG A 122 4.76 11.22 -12.89
N HIS A 123 5.95 11.84 -12.85
CA HIS A 123 7.24 11.21 -13.13
C HIS A 123 7.39 10.56 -14.52
N GLY A 124 6.55 10.95 -15.50
CA GLY A 124 6.51 10.26 -16.79
C GLY A 124 6.21 8.76 -16.67
N ARG A 125 5.46 8.37 -15.63
CA ARG A 125 5.01 7.00 -15.40
C ARG A 125 3.58 6.80 -15.93
N GLY A 126 3.15 5.54 -16.01
CA GLY A 126 1.82 5.16 -16.49
C GLY A 126 1.79 4.90 -17.99
N ALA A 127 0.58 4.66 -18.52
CA ALA A 127 0.38 4.31 -19.93
C ALA A 127 0.49 5.51 -20.90
N LEU A 128 0.33 6.74 -20.40
CA LEU A 128 0.25 7.96 -21.22
C LEU A 128 1.22 9.07 -20.74
N PRO A 129 2.52 8.77 -20.54
CA PRO A 129 3.47 9.68 -19.91
C PRO A 129 3.80 10.93 -20.73
N GLY A 130 3.51 10.92 -22.04
CA GLY A 130 3.68 12.05 -22.96
C GLY A 130 2.40 12.84 -23.24
N GLU A 131 1.29 12.50 -22.60
CA GLU A 131 -0.01 13.17 -22.82
C GLU A 131 -0.50 13.93 -21.58
N PHE A 132 -0.16 13.44 -20.38
CA PHE A 132 -0.59 14.02 -19.11
C PHE A 132 0.60 14.45 -18.24
N ALA A 133 0.36 15.31 -17.24
CA ALA A 133 1.38 15.79 -16.30
C ALA A 133 2.60 16.47 -16.98
N LEU A 134 2.37 17.10 -18.15
CA LEU A 134 3.42 17.71 -18.96
C LEU A 134 4.11 18.92 -18.30
N ARG A 135 3.48 19.49 -17.27
CA ARG A 135 3.96 20.68 -16.55
C ARG A 135 4.34 20.39 -15.10
N GLY A 136 4.37 19.11 -14.71
CA GLY A 136 4.61 18.66 -13.34
C GLY A 136 3.56 17.67 -12.87
N PRO A 137 3.70 17.16 -11.62
CA PRO A 137 2.76 16.23 -11.04
C PRO A 137 1.32 16.76 -11.02
N GLU A 138 0.37 15.91 -11.41
CA GLU A 138 -1.06 16.19 -11.34
C GLU A 138 -1.70 15.24 -10.32
N PHE A 139 -2.48 15.81 -9.42
CA PHE A 139 -3.15 15.08 -8.34
C PHE A 139 -4.66 15.34 -8.42
N THR A 140 -5.43 14.27 -8.48
CA THR A 140 -6.89 14.32 -8.44
C THR A 140 -7.38 13.79 -7.12
N PHE A 141 -7.97 14.66 -6.31
CA PHE A 141 -8.56 14.28 -5.03
C PHE A 141 -9.88 13.54 -5.22
N CYS A 142 -9.99 12.39 -4.57
CA CYS A 142 -11.20 11.59 -4.52
C CYS A 142 -11.76 11.63 -3.09
N ARG A 143 -13.01 12.07 -2.93
CA ARG A 143 -13.74 11.95 -1.66
C ARG A 143 -14.56 10.66 -1.67
N THR A 144 -14.78 10.06 -0.50
CA THR A 144 -15.73 8.95 -0.36
C THR A 144 -16.96 9.36 0.44
N GLU A 145 -18.13 8.88 0.00
CA GLU A 145 -19.43 9.01 0.69
C GLU A 145 -20.09 7.64 0.71
N GLY A 146 -20.10 6.97 1.87
CA GLY A 146 -20.49 5.56 1.95
C GLY A 146 -19.61 4.70 1.03
N ASP A 147 -20.23 3.93 0.14
CA ASP A 147 -19.55 3.09 -0.86
C ASP A 147 -19.46 3.77 -2.24
N THR A 148 -19.50 5.10 -2.29
CA THR A 148 -19.33 5.88 -3.52
C THR A 148 -18.09 6.76 -3.45
N GLY A 149 -17.25 6.71 -4.49
CA GLY A 149 -16.16 7.66 -4.72
C GLY A 149 -16.64 8.85 -5.54
N LEU A 150 -16.07 10.03 -5.27
CA LEU A 150 -16.39 11.29 -5.92
C LEU A 150 -15.12 11.99 -6.39
N ILE A 151 -15.08 12.32 -7.68
CA ILE A 151 -14.03 13.16 -8.27
C ILE A 151 -14.68 14.42 -8.86
N GLY A 152 -14.31 15.59 -8.36
CA GLY A 152 -14.83 16.87 -8.85
C GLY A 152 -14.27 17.22 -10.24
N TYR A 153 -15.12 17.74 -11.15
CA TYR A 153 -14.68 18.22 -12.46
C TYR A 153 -15.43 19.49 -12.91
N GLY A 154 -14.91 20.66 -12.53
CA GLY A 154 -15.41 21.99 -12.95
C GLY A 154 -16.85 22.32 -12.51
N ALA A 155 -17.14 23.62 -12.33
CA ALA A 155 -18.49 24.16 -12.13
C ALA A 155 -19.38 23.38 -11.13
N GLY A 156 -18.81 22.88 -10.02
CA GLY A 156 -19.54 22.15 -8.98
C GLY A 156 -20.00 20.73 -9.36
N ARG A 157 -19.56 20.18 -10.48
CA ARG A 157 -19.90 18.82 -10.91
C ARG A 157 -18.93 17.79 -10.33
N ALA A 158 -19.41 16.56 -10.16
CA ALA A 158 -18.60 15.44 -9.70
C ALA A 158 -18.94 14.15 -10.44
N ALA A 159 -17.92 13.37 -10.79
CA ALA A 159 -18.07 12.00 -11.26
C ALA A 159 -18.25 11.11 -10.03
N ARG A 160 -19.22 10.20 -10.09
CA ARG A 160 -19.52 9.27 -8.99
C ARG A 160 -19.34 7.84 -9.49
N PHE A 161 -18.71 7.01 -8.68
CA PHE A 161 -18.45 5.61 -9.02
C PHE A 161 -18.54 4.72 -7.78
N PRO A 162 -18.95 3.45 -7.93
CA PRO A 162 -18.98 2.51 -6.81
C PRO A 162 -17.55 2.22 -6.35
N LEU A 163 -17.35 2.14 -5.04
CA LEU A 163 -16.10 1.71 -4.44
C LEU A 163 -16.03 0.18 -4.39
N ALA A 164 -14.88 -0.36 -4.79
CA ALA A 164 -14.54 -1.76 -4.64
C ALA A 164 -13.10 -1.83 -4.10
N PRO A 165 -12.89 -1.62 -2.78
CA PRO A 165 -11.55 -1.51 -2.22
C PRO A 165 -10.74 -2.77 -2.42
N PHE A 166 -9.44 -2.61 -2.69
CA PHE A 166 -8.48 -3.70 -2.79
C PHE A 166 -7.09 -3.23 -2.36
N LEU A 167 -6.16 -4.16 -2.17
CA LEU A 167 -4.76 -3.85 -1.90
C LEU A 167 -3.96 -4.07 -3.18
N GLY A 168 -3.37 -3.01 -3.72
CA GLY A 168 -2.52 -3.06 -4.92
C GLY A 168 -1.26 -3.88 -4.67
N LEU A 169 -0.76 -3.85 -3.43
CA LEU A 169 0.42 -4.60 -3.01
C LEU A 169 0.05 -5.72 -2.02
N THR A 170 0.27 -6.97 -2.42
CA THR A 170 0.15 -8.14 -1.55
C THR A 170 1.16 -9.20 -1.98
N GLY A 171 1.94 -9.73 -1.05
CA GLY A 171 3.05 -10.62 -1.39
C GLY A 171 3.57 -11.47 -0.24
N VAL A 172 4.56 -12.28 -0.58
CA VAL A 172 5.41 -13.06 0.33
C VAL A 172 6.85 -12.58 0.21
N ALA A 173 7.68 -12.79 1.23
CA ALA A 173 9.06 -12.35 1.21
C ALA A 173 9.84 -12.98 0.03
N THR A 174 10.75 -12.19 -0.55
CA THR A 174 11.58 -12.64 -1.67
C THR A 174 12.67 -13.60 -1.19
N ALA A 175 13.03 -14.58 -2.02
CA ALA A 175 14.16 -15.48 -1.74
C ALA A 175 15.55 -14.80 -1.85
N SER A 176 15.62 -13.50 -2.13
CA SER A 176 16.87 -12.74 -2.21
C SER A 176 17.45 -12.47 -0.82
N GLU A 177 18.76 -12.20 -0.78
CA GLU A 177 19.44 -11.75 0.45
C GLU A 177 19.12 -10.29 0.77
N GLU A 178 18.95 -9.46 -0.26
CA GLU A 178 18.61 -8.05 -0.13
C GLU A 178 17.11 -7.77 -0.38
N PRO A 179 16.51 -6.79 0.32
CA PRO A 179 15.14 -6.34 0.07
C PRO A 179 14.91 -5.91 -1.38
N ALA A 180 13.93 -6.52 -2.04
CA ALA A 180 13.59 -6.16 -3.43
C ALA A 180 12.92 -4.79 -3.49
N HIS A 181 13.00 -4.11 -4.63
CA HIS A 181 12.23 -2.89 -4.86
C HIS A 181 10.73 -3.22 -4.86
N SER A 182 9.88 -2.34 -4.30
CA SER A 182 8.41 -2.52 -4.25
C SER A 182 7.69 -2.39 -5.61
N VAL A 183 8.46 -2.23 -6.69
CA VAL A 183 8.03 -2.17 -8.10
C VAL A 183 9.16 -2.79 -8.93
N PRO A 184 8.88 -3.62 -9.95
CA PRO A 184 7.58 -4.19 -10.35
C PRO A 184 7.15 -5.37 -9.47
N PRO A 185 5.94 -5.94 -9.67
CA PRO A 185 5.58 -7.24 -9.09
C PRO A 185 6.48 -8.37 -9.62
N GLY A 186 6.46 -9.51 -8.94
CA GLY A 186 7.17 -10.71 -9.36
C GLY A 186 6.51 -12.01 -8.90
N ARG A 187 7.27 -13.10 -8.91
CA ARG A 187 6.80 -14.42 -8.42
C ARG A 187 6.33 -14.39 -6.96
N HIS A 188 6.82 -13.43 -6.19
CA HIS A 188 6.45 -13.19 -4.79
C HIS A 188 5.12 -12.43 -4.63
N GLY A 189 4.43 -12.07 -5.71
CA GLY A 189 3.35 -11.09 -5.66
C GLY A 189 3.95 -9.69 -5.67
N GLY A 190 3.69 -8.92 -4.62
CA GLY A 190 4.12 -7.53 -4.51
C GLY A 190 3.08 -6.61 -5.15
N ASN A 191 3.52 -5.63 -5.95
CA ASN A 191 2.66 -4.62 -6.56
C ASN A 191 1.82 -5.14 -7.74
N LEU A 192 0.79 -5.94 -7.43
CA LEU A 192 -0.03 -6.67 -8.39
C LEU A 192 -1.07 -5.80 -9.10
N ASP A 193 -1.66 -4.82 -8.40
CA ASP A 193 -2.70 -3.92 -8.91
C ASP A 193 -3.92 -4.63 -9.53
N ILE A 194 -4.32 -5.76 -8.94
CA ILE A 194 -5.48 -6.53 -9.41
C ILE A 194 -6.73 -6.06 -8.66
N LYS A 195 -7.54 -5.22 -9.31
CA LYS A 195 -8.80 -4.67 -8.76
C LYS A 195 -9.85 -5.72 -8.29
N HIS A 196 -9.67 -6.98 -8.66
CA HIS A 196 -10.55 -8.08 -8.25
C HIS A 196 -10.13 -8.72 -6.92
N LEU A 197 -9.01 -8.32 -6.32
CA LEU A 197 -8.56 -8.77 -5.00
C LEU A 197 -9.32 -8.05 -3.87
N VAL A 198 -10.65 -8.16 -3.92
CA VAL A 198 -11.59 -7.55 -2.99
C VAL A 198 -11.93 -8.50 -1.84
N THR A 199 -12.80 -8.09 -0.92
CA THR A 199 -13.33 -8.98 0.14
C THR A 199 -13.96 -10.24 -0.47
N GLY A 200 -13.61 -11.41 0.08
CA GLY A 200 -14.02 -12.73 -0.41
C GLY A 200 -13.11 -13.32 -1.49
N SER A 201 -12.15 -12.55 -2.02
CA SER A 201 -11.16 -13.08 -2.96
C SER A 201 -10.13 -13.99 -2.27
N THR A 202 -9.54 -14.89 -3.05
CA THR A 202 -8.41 -15.72 -2.60
C THR A 202 -7.23 -15.56 -3.56
N LEU A 203 -6.06 -15.24 -3.02
CA LEU A 203 -4.79 -15.17 -3.74
C LEU A 203 -3.88 -16.33 -3.32
N TYR A 204 -3.21 -16.95 -4.29
CA TYR A 204 -2.26 -18.04 -4.05
C TYR A 204 -0.84 -17.55 -4.38
N LEU A 205 0.06 -17.60 -3.39
CA LEU A 205 1.43 -17.11 -3.51
C LEU A 205 2.44 -18.24 -3.24
N PRO A 206 3.47 -18.42 -4.06
CA PRO A 206 4.47 -19.46 -3.83
C PRO A 206 5.37 -19.07 -2.66
N VAL A 207 5.41 -19.92 -1.63
CA VAL A 207 6.29 -19.72 -0.47
C VAL A 207 7.74 -19.88 -0.92
N GLN A 208 8.53 -18.84 -0.71
CA GLN A 208 9.92 -18.75 -1.17
C GLN A 208 10.94 -18.82 -0.02
N VAL A 209 10.51 -18.47 1.18
CA VAL A 209 11.30 -18.47 2.41
C VAL A 209 10.49 -19.12 3.53
N GLU A 210 11.17 -19.61 4.57
CA GLU A 210 10.49 -20.13 5.76
C GLU A 210 9.60 -19.06 6.40
N GLY A 211 8.40 -19.45 6.83
CA GLY A 211 7.40 -18.52 7.34
C GLY A 211 6.65 -17.74 6.26
N ALA A 212 7.01 -17.87 4.97
CA ALA A 212 6.51 -17.13 3.81
C ALA A 212 6.77 -15.63 3.82
N GLY A 213 6.64 -14.93 4.95
CA GLY A 213 6.82 -13.49 5.05
C GLY A 213 5.70 -12.70 4.36
N PHE A 214 4.45 -13.03 4.69
CA PHE A 214 3.27 -12.37 4.13
C PHE A 214 3.26 -10.89 4.45
N HIS A 215 3.00 -10.05 3.46
CA HIS A 215 2.91 -8.60 3.63
C HIS A 215 1.89 -7.99 2.67
N ALA A 216 1.38 -6.82 3.03
CA ALA A 216 0.44 -6.09 2.20
C ALA A 216 0.58 -4.58 2.38
N GLY A 217 0.09 -3.82 1.40
CA GLY A 217 0.17 -2.38 1.37
C GLY A 217 -0.58 -1.81 0.18
N ASP A 218 -0.33 -0.54 -0.09
CA ASP A 218 -0.88 0.17 -1.25
C ASP A 218 -2.41 0.03 -1.37
N PRO A 219 -3.19 0.61 -0.44
CA PRO A 219 -4.65 0.52 -0.50
C PRO A 219 -5.24 1.38 -1.62
N HIS A 220 -6.20 0.82 -2.36
CA HIS A 220 -7.01 1.49 -3.41
C HIS A 220 -8.49 1.50 -3.04
#